data_AF-W7N859-F1
#
_entry.id   AF-W7N859-F1
#
_cell.length_a   1.000
_cell.length_b   1.000
_cell.length_c   1.000
_cell.angle_alpha   90.00
_cell.angle_beta   90.00
_cell.angle_gamma   90.00
#
_symmetry.space_group_name_H-M   'P 1'
#
loop_
_entity.id
_entity.type
_entity.pdbx_description
1 polymer ?
#
loop_
_entity_poly.entity_id
_entity_poly.type
_entity_poly.pdbx_seq_one_letter_code
_entity_poly.pdbx_strand_id
1 'polypeptide(L)'
;MPQLQTSRLNAATTPVLLCLLLVISLFPGLFHYLWTLPFSLVGLSGPPQPRSTAPPVIDHSSGTTMSFFQKQFTLPAKSRGSYLITDQVVSSLPEIRDYKVGLLNLFVQHTSCALSLNENWDSDVREDMSDALDRIAPAEGPKGEALYRHE
;
A
#
# COMPACT_ATOMS: atom_id res chain seq x y z
N MET A 1 -25.88 13.55 62.88
CA MET A 1 -25.56 14.01 61.51
C MET A 1 -24.12 13.60 61.19
N PRO A 2 -23.87 12.59 60.34
CA PRO A 2 -22.51 12.27 59.93
C PRO A 2 -22.08 13.18 58.77
N GLN A 3 -20.92 13.83 58.95
CA GLN A 3 -20.26 14.67 57.95
C GLN A 3 -19.71 13.78 56.82
N LEU A 4 -20.09 14.06 55.56
CA LEU A 4 -19.54 13.39 54.39
C LEU A 4 -18.06 13.77 54.22
N GLN A 5 -17.19 12.79 54.40
CA GLN A 5 -15.74 12.94 54.23
C GLN A 5 -15.43 12.89 52.73
N THR A 6 -15.33 14.05 52.09
CA THR A 6 -14.91 14.16 50.68
C THR A 6 -13.40 13.90 50.59
N SER A 7 -13.05 12.72 50.09
CA SER A 7 -11.68 12.30 49.80
C SER A 7 -11.07 13.20 48.73
N ARG A 8 -10.19 14.13 49.15
CA ARG A 8 -9.37 14.92 48.22
C ARG A 8 -8.35 13.99 47.57
N LEU A 9 -8.59 13.62 46.31
CA LEU A 9 -7.56 13.00 45.47
C LEU A 9 -6.41 14.00 45.31
N ASN A 10 -5.18 13.59 45.66
CA ASN A 10 -4.00 14.44 45.60
C ASN A 10 -3.75 14.91 44.16
N ALA A 11 -3.39 16.18 43.96
CA ALA A 11 -3.15 16.77 42.63
C ALA A 11 -2.10 16.01 41.79
N ALA A 12 -1.21 15.26 42.43
CA ALA A 12 -0.19 14.43 41.78
C ALA A 12 -0.69 13.03 41.35
N THR A 13 -1.83 12.55 41.86
CA THR A 13 -2.35 11.19 41.52
C THR A 13 -3.05 11.13 40.18
N THR A 14 -3.70 12.22 39.75
CA THR A 14 -4.39 12.31 38.46
C THR A 14 -3.46 12.18 37.24
N PRO A 15 -2.30 12.89 37.15
CA PRO A 15 -1.42 12.76 36.00
C PRO A 15 -0.76 11.37 35.92
N VAL A 16 -0.44 10.75 37.06
CA VAL A 16 0.15 9.40 37.08
C VAL A 16 -0.83 8.37 36.53
N LEU A 17 -2.10 8.44 36.94
CA LEU A 17 -3.13 7.53 36.44
C LEU A 17 -3.36 7.70 34.92
N LEU A 18 -3.33 8.95 34.44
CA LEU A 18 -3.52 9.26 33.02
C LEU A 18 -2.33 8.79 32.18
N CYS A 19 -1.10 8.94 32.68
CA CYS A 19 0.09 8.37 32.05
C CYS A 19 0.04 6.84 32.00
N LEU A 20 -0.39 6.17 33.08
CA LEU A 20 -0.55 4.71 33.10
C LEU A 20 -1.60 4.24 32.09
N LEU A 21 -2.73 4.93 32.00
CA LEU A 21 -3.76 4.64 31.01
C LEU A 21 -3.25 4.83 29.57
N LEU A 22 -2.48 5.90 29.31
CA LEU A 22 -1.86 6.13 28.00
C LEU A 22 -0.84 5.05 27.62
N VAL A 23 -0.02 4.60 28.56
CA VAL A 23 0.97 3.54 28.29
C VAL A 23 0.27 2.21 27.99
N ILE A 24 -0.80 1.88 28.71
CA ILE A 24 -1.59 0.66 28.48
C ILE A 24 -2.34 0.73 27.14
N SER A 25 -2.90 1.88 26.78
CA SER A 25 -3.66 2.02 25.53
C SER A 25 -2.77 2.09 24.28
N LEU A 26 -1.60 2.72 24.38
CA LEU A 26 -0.69 2.87 23.24
C LEU A 26 0.17 1.62 23.01
N PHE A 27 0.40 0.80 24.04
CA PHE A 27 1.23 -0.40 23.95
C PHE A 27 0.58 -1.63 24.58
N PRO A 28 -0.50 -2.17 23.99
CA PRO A 28 -1.19 -3.37 24.51
C PRO A 28 -0.29 -4.62 24.57
N GLY A 29 0.79 -4.66 23.76
CA GLY A 29 1.78 -5.74 23.76
C GLY A 29 2.94 -5.57 24.75
N LEU A 30 3.04 -4.45 25.48
CA LEU A 30 4.20 -4.13 26.32
C LEU A 30 4.47 -5.19 27.40
N PHE A 31 3.41 -5.75 27.99
CA PHE A 31 3.53 -6.83 28.97
C PHE A 31 4.14 -8.09 28.36
N HIS A 32 3.72 -8.49 27.15
CA HIS A 32 4.28 -9.65 26.47
C HIS A 32 5.78 -9.43 26.19
N TYR A 33 6.17 -8.25 25.70
CA TYR A 33 7.58 -7.91 25.47
C TYR A 33 8.43 -7.99 26.75
N LEU A 34 7.96 -7.38 27.85
CA LEU A 34 8.67 -7.40 29.14
C LEU A 34 8.78 -8.81 29.72
N TRP A 35 7.73 -9.63 29.56
CA TRP A 35 7.70 -11.00 30.05
C TRP A 35 8.59 -11.93 29.23
N THR A 36 8.65 -11.78 27.90
CA THR A 36 9.45 -12.67 27.03
C THR A 36 10.92 -12.26 26.90
N LEU A 37 11.27 -11.01 27.21
CA LEU A 37 12.65 -10.49 27.16
C LEU A 37 13.69 -11.34 27.92
N PRO A 38 13.49 -11.72 29.19
CA PRO A 38 14.45 -12.56 29.91
C PRO A 38 14.62 -13.95 29.30
N PHE A 39 13.56 -14.52 28.72
CA PHE A 39 13.63 -15.82 28.03
C PHE A 39 14.33 -15.74 26.66
N SER A 40 14.30 -14.57 26.00
CA SER A 40 15.03 -14.36 24.73
C SER A 40 16.54 -14.19 24.91
N LEU A 41 16.97 -13.67 26.07
CA LEU A 41 18.39 -13.49 26.42
C LEU A 41 19.03 -14.76 26.97
N VAL A 42 18.24 -15.66 27.56
CA VAL A 42 18.69 -16.99 27.97
C VAL A 42 18.63 -17.93 26.77
N GLY A 43 19.52 -17.69 25.80
CA GLY A 43 19.81 -18.61 24.70
C GLY A 43 20.58 -19.84 25.20
N LEU A 44 19.96 -20.66 26.07
CA LEU A 44 20.41 -22.03 26.29
C LEU A 44 19.98 -22.84 25.07
N SER A 45 20.88 -22.95 24.10
CA SER A 45 20.82 -23.92 23.02
C SER A 45 20.52 -25.31 23.59
N GLY A 46 19.33 -25.82 23.26
CA GLY A 46 18.84 -27.12 23.69
C GLY A 46 19.68 -28.28 23.14
N PRO A 47 19.47 -29.50 23.68
CA PRO A 47 20.21 -30.71 23.31
C PRO A 47 20.05 -31.05 21.82
N PRO A 48 21.00 -31.81 21.24
CA PRO A 48 21.02 -32.11 19.81
C PRO A 48 19.75 -32.86 19.38
N GLN A 49 19.10 -32.36 18.31
CA GLN A 49 17.93 -33.01 17.72
C GLN A 49 18.27 -34.44 17.25
N PRO A 50 17.38 -35.43 17.48
CA PRO A 50 17.53 -36.76 16.90
C PRO A 50 17.43 -36.67 15.37
N ARG A 51 18.38 -37.31 14.70
CA ARG A 51 18.45 -37.46 13.25
C ARG A 51 17.15 -38.12 12.74
N SER A 52 16.30 -37.34 12.07
CA SER A 52 15.07 -37.83 11.44
C SER A 52 15.43 -38.76 10.28
N THR A 53 15.14 -40.05 10.43
CA THR A 53 15.16 -41.04 9.34
C THR A 53 13.76 -41.25 8.76
N ALA A 54 12.90 -40.23 8.80
CA ALA A 54 11.60 -40.31 8.14
C ALA A 54 11.76 -40.23 6.61
N PRO A 55 10.97 -40.99 5.82
CA PRO A 55 10.90 -40.82 4.37
C PRO A 55 10.47 -39.39 4.03
N PRO A 56 10.72 -38.89 2.80
CA PRO A 56 10.34 -37.52 2.43
C PRO A 56 8.84 -37.37 2.57
N VAL A 57 8.42 -36.72 3.66
CA VAL A 57 7.07 -36.19 3.79
C VAL A 57 6.97 -35.12 2.71
N ILE A 58 6.10 -35.35 1.72
CA ILE A 58 5.69 -34.29 0.80
C ILE A 58 4.98 -33.28 1.68
N ASP A 59 5.71 -32.24 2.03
CA ASP A 59 5.22 -31.16 2.85
C ASP A 59 4.18 -30.38 2.05
N HIS A 60 2.91 -30.63 2.35
CA HIS A 60 1.80 -29.81 1.87
C HIS A 60 1.64 -28.52 2.68
N SER A 61 2.62 -28.12 3.51
CA SER A 61 2.72 -26.75 4.03
C SER A 61 3.16 -25.75 2.94
N SER A 62 2.54 -25.82 1.76
CA SER A 62 2.45 -24.67 0.87
C SER A 62 1.48 -23.70 1.51
N GLY A 63 1.96 -22.99 2.55
CA GLY A 63 1.34 -21.74 2.95
C GLY A 63 1.29 -20.87 1.71
N THR A 64 0.08 -20.57 1.23
CA THR A 64 -0.16 -19.65 0.12
C THR A 64 0.64 -18.38 0.38
N THR A 65 1.83 -18.29 -0.22
CA THR A 65 2.70 -17.13 -0.04
C THR A 65 2.12 -16.08 -0.98
N MET A 66 1.36 -15.14 -0.42
CA MET A 66 0.86 -14.00 -1.20
C MET A 66 2.07 -13.13 -1.57
N SER A 67 2.63 -13.36 -2.75
CA SER A 67 3.79 -12.61 -3.25
C SER A 67 3.35 -11.21 -3.69
N PHE A 68 3.87 -10.18 -3.03
CA PHE A 68 3.68 -8.78 -3.43
C PHE A 68 4.92 -8.29 -4.17
N PHE A 69 4.72 -7.67 -5.34
CA PHE A 69 5.78 -7.11 -6.16
C PHE A 69 5.45 -5.67 -6.57
N GLN A 70 6.42 -4.78 -6.46
CA GLN A 70 6.30 -3.38 -6.85
C GLN A 70 7.52 -2.95 -7.66
N LYS A 71 7.26 -2.28 -8.78
CA LYS A 71 8.29 -1.78 -9.69
C LYS A 71 7.88 -0.43 -10.25
N GLN A 72 8.86 0.45 -10.39
CA GLN A 72 8.72 1.73 -11.05
C GLN A 72 9.41 1.66 -12.41
N PHE A 73 8.73 2.17 -13.44
CA PHE A 73 9.28 2.29 -14.79
C PHE A 73 8.79 3.60 -15.43
N THR A 74 9.44 3.99 -16.51
CA THR A 74 9.17 5.26 -17.21
C THR A 74 8.61 4.98 -18.59
N LEU A 75 7.58 5.74 -18.97
CA LEU A 75 7.00 5.73 -20.30
C LEU A 75 7.66 6.85 -21.15
N PRO A 76 7.80 6.66 -22.47
CA PRO A 76 8.32 7.69 -23.36
C PRO A 76 7.38 8.89 -23.40
N ALA A 77 7.94 10.09 -23.45
CA ALA A 77 7.16 11.31 -23.60
C ALA A 77 6.39 11.32 -24.94
N LYS A 78 5.14 11.76 -24.89
CA LYS A 78 4.27 11.93 -26.03
C LYS A 78 3.65 13.32 -26.00
N SER A 79 3.25 13.82 -27.16
CA SER A 79 2.42 15.02 -27.27
C SER A 79 1.04 14.79 -26.63
N ARG A 80 0.21 15.83 -26.57
CA ARG A 80 -1.20 15.70 -26.14
C ARG A 80 -1.92 14.65 -27.00
N GLY A 81 -2.70 13.78 -26.35
CA GLY A 81 -3.52 12.76 -27.01
C GLY A 81 -3.67 11.49 -26.19
N SER A 82 -4.41 10.53 -26.74
CA SER A 82 -4.60 9.20 -26.15
C SER A 82 -3.70 8.16 -26.82
N TYR A 83 -2.93 7.41 -26.03
CA TYR A 83 -1.96 6.43 -26.56
C TYR A 83 -2.15 5.05 -25.92
N LEU A 84 -1.97 4.00 -26.72
CA LEU A 84 -1.93 2.63 -26.24
C LEU A 84 -0.55 2.36 -25.60
N ILE A 85 -0.55 2.00 -24.32
CA ILE A 85 0.67 1.72 -23.55
C ILE A 85 0.76 0.28 -23.07
N THR A 86 -0.17 -0.60 -23.46
CA THR A 86 -0.26 -1.99 -22.99
C THR A 86 1.05 -2.74 -23.18
N ASP A 87 1.66 -2.66 -24.37
CA ASP A 87 2.93 -3.36 -24.66
C ASP A 87 4.09 -2.85 -23.80
N GLN A 88 4.09 -1.56 -23.48
CA GLN A 88 5.13 -0.94 -22.65
C GLN A 88 4.99 -1.36 -21.19
N VAL A 89 3.75 -1.50 -20.70
CA VAL A 89 3.46 -1.98 -19.35
C VAL A 89 3.84 -3.47 -19.23
N VAL A 90 3.43 -4.30 -20.19
CA VAL A 90 3.71 -5.76 -20.19
C VAL A 90 5.20 -6.06 -20.35
N SER A 91 5.93 -5.28 -21.16
CA SER A 91 7.37 -5.44 -21.30
C SER A 91 8.14 -4.95 -20.06
N SER A 92 7.63 -3.92 -19.39
CA SER A 92 8.24 -3.40 -18.16
C SER A 92 7.98 -4.30 -16.94
N LEU A 93 6.90 -5.10 -16.97
CA LEU A 93 6.48 -5.98 -15.87
C LEU A 93 6.45 -7.46 -16.32
N PRO A 94 7.59 -8.09 -16.68
CA PRO A 94 7.61 -9.49 -17.06
C PRO A 94 7.19 -10.44 -15.92
N GLU A 95 7.30 -9.99 -14.67
CA GLU A 95 7.01 -10.73 -13.44
C GLU A 95 5.51 -11.09 -13.32
N ILE A 96 4.62 -10.37 -14.03
CA ILE A 96 3.17 -10.69 -14.04
C ILE A 96 2.88 -12.12 -14.55
N ARG A 97 3.81 -12.71 -15.33
CA ARG A 97 3.67 -14.08 -15.86
C ARG A 97 3.78 -15.14 -14.78
N ASP A 98 4.40 -14.82 -13.64
CA ASP A 98 4.56 -15.74 -12.51
C ASP A 98 3.28 -15.83 -11.67
N TYR A 99 2.32 -14.93 -11.90
CA TYR A 99 1.05 -14.86 -11.20
C TYR A 99 -0.07 -15.51 -12.00
N LYS A 100 -0.72 -16.53 -11.44
CA LYS A 100 -1.94 -17.10 -12.02
C LYS A 100 -3.17 -16.21 -11.79
N VAL A 101 -3.27 -15.63 -10.59
CA VAL A 101 -4.35 -14.74 -10.16
C VAL A 101 -3.73 -13.68 -9.26
N GLY A 102 -4.09 -12.41 -9.44
CA GLY A 102 -3.57 -11.32 -8.65
C GLY A 102 -4.30 -10.00 -8.91
N LEU A 103 -3.85 -8.95 -8.24
CA LEU A 103 -4.31 -7.58 -8.44
C LEU A 103 -3.16 -6.73 -8.97
N LEU A 104 -3.36 -6.06 -10.10
CA LEU A 104 -2.41 -5.09 -10.65
C LEU A 104 -2.88 -3.68 -10.31
N ASN A 105 -2.06 -2.93 -9.58
CA ASN A 105 -2.27 -1.51 -9.36
C ASN A 105 -1.28 -0.71 -10.19
N LEU A 106 -1.77 0.09 -11.14
CA LEU A 106 -0.96 1.01 -11.91
C LEU A 106 -1.19 2.43 -11.39
N PHE A 107 -0.12 3.06 -10.91
CA PHE A 107 -0.14 4.43 -10.42
C PHE A 107 0.76 5.31 -11.27
N VAL A 108 0.17 6.36 -11.86
CA VAL A 108 0.90 7.36 -12.63
C VAL A 108 1.31 8.50 -11.70
N GLN A 109 2.62 8.69 -11.57
CA GLN A 109 3.23 9.72 -10.74
C GLN A 109 3.36 11.04 -11.51
N HIS A 110 2.28 11.51 -12.12
CA HIS A 110 2.24 12.75 -12.91
C HIS A 110 0.90 13.46 -12.74
N THR A 111 0.90 14.80 -12.83
CA THR A 111 -0.31 15.61 -12.66
C THR A 111 -1.01 15.94 -13.97
N SER A 112 -0.30 15.87 -15.10
CA SER A 112 -0.84 16.22 -16.42
C SER A 112 -1.19 15.02 -17.32
N CYS A 113 -1.13 13.79 -16.80
CA CYS A 113 -1.58 12.61 -17.53
C CYS A 113 -2.33 11.63 -16.61
N ALA A 114 -3.16 10.80 -17.21
CA ALA A 114 -3.97 9.81 -16.53
C ALA A 114 -3.97 8.48 -17.30
N LEU A 115 -4.30 7.39 -16.60
CA LEU A 115 -4.56 6.10 -17.22
C LEU A 115 -6.05 5.94 -17.46
N SER A 116 -6.40 5.47 -18.65
CA SER A 116 -7.75 5.00 -18.95
C SER A 116 -7.68 3.56 -19.45
N LEU A 117 -8.72 2.79 -19.16
CA LEU A 117 -8.94 1.48 -19.74
C LEU A 117 -10.08 1.62 -20.75
N ASN A 118 -9.82 1.27 -22.00
CA ASN A 118 -10.81 1.32 -23.06
C ASN A 118 -10.65 0.10 -23.98
N GLU A 119 -11.62 -0.12 -24.87
CA GLU A 119 -11.49 -1.10 -25.92
C GLU A 119 -10.36 -0.73 -26.90
N ASN A 120 -9.66 -1.74 -27.40
CA ASN A 120 -8.59 -1.58 -28.38
C ASN A 120 -8.94 -2.36 -29.65
N TRP A 121 -10.11 -2.08 -30.22
CA TRP A 121 -10.59 -2.72 -31.44
C TRP A 121 -10.25 -1.92 -32.70
N ASP A 122 -10.36 -0.59 -32.63
CA ASP A 122 -10.16 0.30 -33.76
C ASP A 122 -9.26 1.49 -33.39
N SER A 123 -8.50 1.99 -34.36
CA SER A 123 -7.73 3.23 -34.23
C SER A 123 -8.61 4.42 -33.89
N ASP A 124 -9.84 4.42 -34.40
CA ASP A 124 -10.80 5.51 -34.33
C ASP A 124 -11.21 5.80 -32.88
N VAL A 125 -11.29 4.77 -32.03
CA VAL A 125 -11.59 4.91 -30.59
C VAL A 125 -10.61 5.86 -29.88
N ARG A 126 -9.35 5.89 -30.32
CA ARG A 126 -8.31 6.76 -29.74
C ARG A 126 -8.46 8.20 -30.20
N GLU A 127 -8.86 8.38 -31.45
CA GLU A 127 -9.14 9.69 -32.03
C GLU A 127 -10.39 10.28 -31.38
N ASP A 128 -11.47 9.51 -31.31
CA ASP A 128 -12.72 9.89 -30.63
C ASP A 128 -12.50 10.28 -29.16
N MET A 129 -11.67 9.53 -28.43
CA MET A 129 -11.31 9.86 -27.05
C MET A 129 -10.53 11.18 -26.95
N SER A 130 -9.60 11.39 -27.87
CA SER A 130 -8.80 12.63 -27.91
C SER A 130 -9.69 13.82 -28.25
N ASP A 131 -10.57 13.69 -29.23
CA ASP A 131 -11.55 14.69 -29.63
C ASP A 131 -12.58 14.98 -28.53
N ALA A 132 -13.02 13.96 -27.81
CA ALA A 132 -13.91 14.13 -26.66
C ALA A 132 -13.26 14.95 -25.56
N LEU A 133 -11.99 14.66 -25.23
CA LEU A 133 -11.23 15.42 -24.24
C LEU A 133 -10.97 16.86 -24.70
N ASP A 134 -10.64 17.04 -25.98
CA ASP A 134 -10.43 18.37 -26.57
C ASP A 134 -11.73 19.21 -26.58
N ARG A 135 -12.89 18.56 -26.69
CA ARG A 135 -14.20 19.23 -26.58
C ARG A 135 -14.57 19.58 -25.14
N ILE A 136 -14.23 18.71 -24.17
CA ILE A 136 -14.56 18.91 -22.75
C ILE A 136 -13.64 19.98 -22.12
N ALA A 137 -12.35 19.93 -22.44
CA ALA A 137 -11.32 20.81 -21.90
C ALA A 137 -10.41 21.31 -23.05
N PRO A 138 -10.92 22.26 -23.86
CA PRO A 138 -10.16 22.82 -24.97
C PRO A 138 -8.95 23.61 -24.46
N ALA A 139 -7.83 23.53 -25.17
CA ALA A 139 -6.63 24.29 -24.82
C ALA A 139 -6.85 25.81 -24.90
N GLU A 140 -7.63 26.23 -25.91
CA GLU A 140 -7.84 27.61 -26.28
C GLU A 140 -9.35 27.87 -26.46
N GLY A 141 -9.76 29.12 -26.26
CA GLY A 141 -11.12 29.54 -26.55
C GLY A 141 -11.43 29.58 -28.06
N PRO A 142 -12.68 29.84 -28.46
CA PRO A 142 -13.13 29.79 -29.85
C PRO A 142 -12.36 30.72 -30.81
N LYS A 143 -11.65 31.72 -30.29
CA LYS A 143 -10.85 32.69 -31.05
C LYS A 143 -9.34 32.51 -30.87
N GLY A 144 -8.88 31.40 -30.28
CA GLY A 144 -7.47 31.17 -29.95
C GLY A 144 -6.99 31.92 -28.69
N GLU A 145 -7.93 32.34 -27.84
CA GLU A 145 -7.64 33.05 -26.59
C GLU A 145 -7.29 32.07 -25.46
N ALA A 146 -6.35 32.44 -24.59
CA ALA A 146 -5.96 31.62 -23.44
C ALA A 146 -7.16 31.43 -22.49
N LEU A 147 -7.62 30.19 -22.35
CA LEU A 147 -8.78 29.86 -21.53
C LEU A 147 -8.43 29.69 -20.04
N TYR A 148 -7.23 29.18 -19.77
CA TYR A 148 -6.73 28.90 -18.43
C TYR A 148 -5.69 29.93 -18.00
N ARG A 149 -5.61 30.17 -16.69
CA ARG A 149 -4.63 31.09 -16.08
C ARG A 149 -3.37 30.38 -15.60
N HIS A 150 -3.38 29.04 -15.65
CA HIS A 150 -2.27 28.20 -15.23
C HIS A 150 -1.55 27.73 -16.49
N GLU A 151 -0.32 28.20 -16.67
CA GLU A 151 0.58 27.78 -17.73
C GLU A 151 1.70 26.88 -17.19
#